data_AF-A0A257HAZ8-F1
#
_entry.id   AF-A0A257HAZ8-F1
#
_cell.length_a   1.000
_cell.length_b   1.000
_cell.length_c   1.000
_cell.angle_alpha   90.00
_cell.angle_beta   90.00
_cell.angle_gamma   90.00
#
_symmetry.space_group_name_H-M   'P 1'
#
loop_
_entity.id
_entity.type
_entity.pdbx_description
1 polymer ?
#
loop_
_entity_poly.entity_id
_entity_poly.type
_entity_poly.pdbx_seq_one_letter_code
_entity_poly.pdbx_strand_id
1 'polypeptide(L)'
;MRRIVILFLICIDLISFAAWPASASEPAKPGVLNAGKFLQAGKFLQAKGRDLVLPTGEIFPVRGIGLGNWLVPEGYMFKFKNARAPRDIGQIIEIALGAEEAARFWETFRDRYITREDIEFMARSGFNTVRVPIHFGLFMAEPEKGGEERFTGPGWALLDRVIGWSREAGLKVIIDLHAAPGGQTGVNHDDGTGFPLVFYVEREKRRTTALWREIARRYRDEPAIFGYELLNEPISTYNDEDILNPRLEPFYRRVTAAIREVDPHHIVILAGAQWDQNFRVFSPPFAPNLVYTYHKFWSATRRDVVHEYIAFADRYRVPILLGEAGEATNAWNREFRTLNETHGFGWSFWTYKNLSTPSTVVSIRMPKGWEKLAALGSMNAPSLEKANLTRDEARRILNDYLDAVLFRNVEVRPCYLRSLGLAEALEEACQAEERAAASAPKKAP
;
A
#
# COMPACT_ATOMS: atom_id res chain seq x y z
N MET A 1 17.28 5.58 -70.58
CA MET A 1 18.55 6.35 -70.57
C MET A 1 19.27 6.09 -69.25
N ARG A 2 20.53 5.59 -69.34
CA ARG A 2 21.73 5.72 -68.45
C ARG A 2 21.49 6.01 -66.94
N ARG A 3 21.85 5.10 -66.03
CA ARG A 3 23.18 4.86 -65.38
C ARG A 3 23.72 6.03 -64.53
N ILE A 4 24.09 5.71 -63.27
CA ILE A 4 25.19 6.19 -62.37
C ILE A 4 24.80 5.59 -60.99
N VAL A 5 25.42 4.61 -60.31
CA VAL A 5 26.80 4.22 -59.98
C VAL A 5 27.66 5.33 -59.39
N ILE A 6 27.73 5.38 -58.06
CA ILE A 6 28.93 5.84 -57.32
C ILE A 6 29.23 4.82 -56.21
N LEU A 7 30.47 4.36 -56.22
CA LEU A 7 31.14 3.45 -55.30
C LEU A 7 32.44 4.14 -54.87
N PHE A 8 32.77 4.18 -53.58
CA PHE A 8 34.13 4.39 -53.03
C PHE A 8 34.05 3.94 -51.55
N LEU A 9 34.55 2.79 -51.07
CA LEU A 9 35.92 2.23 -50.94
C LEU A 9 36.84 2.94 -49.92
N ILE A 10 37.15 2.16 -48.86
CA ILE A 10 38.44 1.97 -48.13
C ILE A 10 38.80 2.97 -47.01
N CYS A 11 38.96 2.44 -45.79
CA CYS A 11 40.27 2.34 -45.10
C CYS A 11 40.17 1.43 -43.86
N ILE A 12 40.86 0.28 -43.93
CA ILE A 12 41.31 -0.53 -42.80
C ILE A 12 42.67 0.04 -42.40
N ASP A 13 42.92 0.24 -41.12
CA ASP A 13 44.27 0.15 -40.57
C ASP A 13 44.25 -0.45 -39.15
N LEU A 14 45.10 -1.47 -39.00
CA LEU A 14 45.52 -2.15 -37.79
C LEU A 14 46.47 -1.24 -36.98
N ILE A 15 46.60 -1.47 -35.66
CA ILE A 15 47.91 -1.74 -34.99
C ILE A 15 47.75 -1.88 -33.45
N SER A 16 48.28 -3.02 -33.00
CA SER A 16 48.98 -3.39 -31.74
C SER A 16 48.30 -3.47 -30.37
N PHE A 17 48.32 -4.72 -29.91
CA PHE A 17 48.45 -5.23 -28.54
C PHE A 17 49.57 -4.55 -27.72
N ALA A 18 49.29 -4.35 -26.43
CA ALA A 18 50.31 -4.36 -25.38
C ALA A 18 49.77 -5.13 -24.16
N ALA A 19 50.56 -6.12 -23.74
CA ALA A 19 50.33 -7.03 -22.62
C ALA A 19 50.67 -6.38 -21.26
N TRP A 20 50.05 -6.87 -20.18
CA TRP A 20 50.48 -6.63 -18.80
C TRP A 20 50.46 -7.96 -18.03
N PRO A 21 51.41 -8.24 -17.11
CA PRO A 21 51.84 -9.59 -16.81
C PRO A 21 51.07 -10.26 -15.67
N ALA A 22 51.10 -11.58 -15.73
CA ALA A 22 50.69 -12.49 -14.69
C ALA A 22 51.72 -12.56 -13.57
N SER A 23 51.26 -12.53 -12.32
CA SER A 23 51.93 -13.20 -11.21
C SER A 23 50.89 -13.99 -10.42
N ALA A 24 51.09 -15.31 -10.39
CA ALA A 24 50.20 -16.28 -9.77
C ALA A 24 50.51 -16.46 -8.28
N SER A 25 49.46 -16.68 -7.49
CA SER A 25 49.47 -17.54 -6.32
C SER A 25 48.16 -18.33 -6.31
N GLU A 26 48.24 -19.66 -6.37
CA GLU A 26 47.10 -20.58 -6.44
C GLU A 26 46.19 -20.48 -5.20
N PRO A 27 44.85 -20.41 -5.36
CA PRO A 27 43.94 -20.72 -4.30
C PRO A 27 43.52 -22.21 -4.34
N ALA A 28 43.42 -22.79 -3.15
CA ALA A 28 43.07 -24.17 -2.89
C ALA A 28 41.72 -24.60 -3.52
N LYS A 29 41.62 -25.89 -3.85
CA LYS A 29 40.44 -26.54 -4.44
C LYS A 29 39.16 -26.22 -3.65
N PRO A 30 38.08 -25.76 -4.29
CA PRO A 30 36.81 -25.55 -3.60
C PRO A 30 36.19 -26.91 -3.25
N GLY A 31 35.98 -27.12 -1.95
CA GLY A 31 35.03 -28.11 -1.47
C GLY A 31 33.64 -27.80 -2.02
N VAL A 32 32.88 -28.85 -2.32
CA VAL A 32 31.49 -28.75 -2.79
C VAL A 32 30.65 -28.12 -1.67
N LEU A 33 30.57 -26.79 -1.69
CA LEU A 33 29.63 -26.03 -0.89
C LEU A 33 28.37 -25.83 -1.72
N ASN A 34 27.25 -26.09 -1.06
CA ASN A 34 25.90 -26.12 -1.59
C ASN A 34 25.49 -24.73 -2.13
N ALA A 35 25.85 -24.44 -3.39
CA ALA A 35 25.71 -23.14 -4.05
C ALA A 35 24.24 -22.69 -4.24
N GLY A 36 23.27 -23.59 -4.04
CA GLY A 36 21.84 -23.30 -4.24
C GLY A 36 21.18 -22.44 -3.15
N LYS A 37 21.77 -22.31 -1.95
CA LYS A 37 21.17 -21.55 -0.83
C LYS A 37 21.67 -20.13 -0.65
N PHE A 38 22.84 -19.77 -1.21
CA PHE A 38 23.44 -18.44 -1.01
C PHE A 38 23.18 -17.45 -2.16
N LEU A 39 22.67 -17.90 -3.31
CA LEU A 39 22.44 -17.04 -4.48
C LEU A 39 21.16 -16.18 -4.43
N GLN A 40 20.25 -16.40 -3.48
CA GLN A 40 19.00 -15.61 -3.38
C GLN A 40 19.06 -14.43 -2.40
N ALA A 41 19.92 -14.46 -1.38
CA ALA A 41 20.00 -13.39 -0.38
C ALA A 41 20.40 -12.02 -0.94
N GLY A 42 21.05 -11.99 -2.11
CA GLY A 42 21.51 -10.77 -2.79
C GLY A 42 20.48 -10.04 -3.67
N LYS A 43 19.16 -10.33 -3.53
CA LYS A 43 18.10 -9.67 -4.32
C LYS A 43 17.08 -8.89 -3.51
N PHE A 44 16.98 -9.15 -2.20
CA PHE A 44 15.90 -8.64 -1.36
C PHE A 44 16.37 -7.55 -0.40
N LEU A 45 15.44 -6.67 -0.02
CA LEU A 45 15.67 -5.70 1.06
C LEU A 45 15.90 -6.42 2.39
N GLN A 46 16.79 -5.87 3.20
CA GLN A 46 17.12 -6.41 4.52
C GLN A 46 17.01 -5.33 5.60
N ALA A 47 16.44 -5.70 6.74
CA ALA A 47 16.54 -4.97 7.99
C ALA A 47 17.91 -5.23 8.60
N LYS A 48 18.72 -4.17 8.75
CA LYS A 48 20.06 -4.24 9.34
C LYS A 48 20.22 -3.15 10.38
N GLY A 49 20.14 -3.54 11.65
CA GLY A 49 20.04 -2.55 12.72
C GLY A 49 18.78 -1.70 12.53
N ARG A 50 18.93 -0.38 12.58
CA ARG A 50 17.81 0.55 12.42
C ARG A 50 17.46 0.83 10.95
N ASP A 51 18.25 0.33 10.02
CA ASP A 51 18.16 0.71 8.62
C ASP A 51 17.57 -0.41 7.76
N LEU A 52 16.91 -0.01 6.69
CA LEU A 52 16.59 -0.86 5.56
C LEU A 52 17.70 -0.73 4.54
N VAL A 53 18.25 -1.84 4.09
CA VAL A 53 19.34 -1.84 3.12
C VAL A 53 18.99 -2.64 1.87
N LEU A 54 19.35 -2.07 0.72
CA LEU A 54 19.35 -2.77 -0.56
C LEU A 54 20.40 -3.90 -0.54
N PRO A 55 20.31 -4.86 -1.47
CA PRO A 55 21.36 -5.87 -1.62
C PRO A 55 22.76 -5.29 -1.90
N THR A 56 22.83 -4.09 -2.46
CA THR A 56 24.07 -3.32 -2.66
C THR A 56 24.72 -2.87 -1.35
N GLY A 57 23.99 -2.93 -0.23
CA GLY A 57 24.39 -2.41 1.08
C GLY A 57 24.00 -0.95 1.32
N GLU A 58 23.44 -0.27 0.31
CA GLU A 58 22.97 1.12 0.43
C GLU A 58 21.68 1.18 1.25
N ILE A 59 21.52 2.25 2.03
CA ILE A 59 20.29 2.51 2.77
C ILE A 59 19.15 2.76 1.77
N PHE A 60 18.00 2.14 2.01
CA PHE A 60 16.77 2.34 1.26
C PHE A 60 15.81 3.26 2.04
N PRO A 61 15.81 4.58 1.78
CA PRO A 61 14.92 5.51 2.46
C PRO A 61 13.50 5.37 1.90
N VAL A 62 12.60 4.71 2.63
CA VAL A 62 11.22 4.47 2.14
C VAL A 62 10.48 5.80 1.97
N ARG A 63 10.00 6.04 0.74
CA ARG A 63 9.14 7.15 0.33
C ARG A 63 7.93 6.53 -0.36
N GLY A 64 6.95 6.19 0.47
CA GLY A 64 5.80 5.37 0.12
C GLY A 64 4.50 6.15 -0.07
N ILE A 65 3.56 5.54 -0.76
CA ILE A 65 2.18 5.99 -0.85
C ILE A 65 1.21 4.80 -0.77
N GLY A 66 0.14 4.95 0.01
CA GLY A 66 -0.93 3.96 0.10
C GLY A 66 -1.86 4.00 -1.11
N LEU A 67 -2.23 2.83 -1.62
CA LEU A 67 -3.26 2.65 -2.65
C LEU A 67 -4.63 2.43 -2.02
N GLY A 68 -5.02 3.34 -1.12
CA GLY A 68 -6.29 3.28 -0.41
C GLY A 68 -7.50 3.34 -1.34
N ASN A 69 -8.65 2.92 -0.83
CA ASN A 69 -9.92 2.80 -1.54
C ASN A 69 -9.98 1.79 -2.70
N TRP A 70 -8.85 1.24 -3.15
CA TRP A 70 -8.81 0.41 -4.36
C TRP A 70 -9.35 -1.00 -4.12
N LEU A 71 -8.63 -1.78 -3.31
CA LEU A 71 -9.03 -3.15 -2.97
C LEU A 71 -9.78 -3.21 -1.64
N VAL A 72 -9.68 -2.14 -0.84
CA VAL A 72 -10.42 -1.93 0.41
C VAL A 72 -11.05 -0.54 0.35
N PRO A 73 -12.32 -0.44 -0.09
CA PRO A 73 -13.02 0.84 -0.18
C PRO A 73 -13.45 1.36 1.20
N GLU A 74 -13.37 2.67 1.39
CA GLU A 74 -13.76 3.33 2.66
C GLU A 74 -14.82 4.40 2.44
N GLY A 75 -15.81 4.44 3.34
CA GLY A 75 -17.02 5.25 3.13
C GLY A 75 -16.76 6.73 2.94
N TYR A 76 -15.83 7.30 3.72
CA TYR A 76 -15.50 8.72 3.67
C TYR A 76 -14.93 9.11 2.29
N MET A 77 -14.28 8.17 1.59
CA MET A 77 -13.73 8.37 0.25
C MET A 77 -14.80 8.36 -0.85
N PHE A 78 -15.98 7.82 -0.55
CA PHE A 78 -17.19 7.95 -1.37
C PHE A 78 -18.10 9.12 -0.90
N LYS A 79 -17.69 9.87 0.13
CA LYS A 79 -18.51 10.89 0.83
C LYS A 79 -19.73 10.30 1.56
N PHE A 80 -19.68 9.03 1.93
CA PHE A 80 -20.69 8.37 2.74
C PHE A 80 -20.42 8.63 4.22
N LYS A 81 -21.48 8.91 4.99
CA LYS A 81 -21.39 9.11 6.45
C LYS A 81 -21.72 7.85 7.25
N ASN A 82 -22.55 6.97 6.71
CA ASN A 82 -23.08 5.81 7.42
C ASN A 82 -22.52 4.49 6.87
N ALA A 83 -22.51 4.31 5.54
CA ALA A 83 -21.85 3.18 4.92
C ALA A 83 -20.33 3.38 4.96
N ARG A 84 -19.67 2.81 5.96
CA ARG A 84 -18.26 3.07 6.27
C ARG A 84 -17.34 1.90 5.92
N ALA A 85 -17.82 0.67 6.01
CA ALA A 85 -17.07 -0.54 5.72
C ALA A 85 -17.25 -1.00 4.26
N PRO A 86 -16.30 -1.76 3.68
CA PRO A 86 -16.44 -2.32 2.34
C PRO A 86 -17.78 -3.02 2.08
N ARG A 87 -18.30 -3.81 3.03
CA ARG A 87 -19.60 -4.48 2.92
C ARG A 87 -20.78 -3.49 2.83
N ASP A 88 -20.73 -2.40 3.59
CA ASP A 88 -21.79 -1.40 3.58
C ASP A 88 -21.78 -0.62 2.26
N ILE A 89 -20.59 -0.26 1.78
CA ILE A 89 -20.42 0.41 0.49
C ILE A 89 -20.92 -0.49 -0.63
N GLY A 90 -20.57 -1.78 -0.59
CA GLY A 90 -21.09 -2.80 -1.50
C GLY A 90 -22.62 -2.83 -1.54
N GLN A 91 -23.27 -2.80 -0.37
CA GLN A 91 -24.73 -2.74 -0.26
C GLN A 91 -25.32 -1.46 -0.85
N ILE A 92 -24.69 -0.29 -0.65
CA ILE A 92 -25.15 0.96 -1.27
C ILE A 92 -25.08 0.89 -2.80
N ILE A 93 -23.99 0.35 -3.35
CA ILE A 93 -23.85 0.16 -4.80
C ILE A 93 -24.88 -0.85 -5.33
N GLU A 94 -25.16 -1.93 -4.59
CA GLU A 94 -26.20 -2.90 -4.96
C GLU A 94 -27.60 -2.28 -4.93
N ILE A 95 -27.94 -1.49 -3.92
CA ILE A 95 -29.20 -0.73 -3.88
C ILE A 95 -29.29 0.19 -5.10
N ALA A 96 -28.19 0.89 -5.41
CA ALA A 96 -28.10 1.86 -6.49
C ALA A 96 -28.23 1.23 -7.89
N LEU A 97 -27.62 0.07 -8.14
CA LEU A 97 -27.51 -0.53 -9.48
C LEU A 97 -28.27 -1.85 -9.67
N GLY A 98 -28.51 -2.59 -8.60
CA GLY A 98 -28.93 -4.00 -8.63
C GLY A 98 -27.70 -4.91 -8.62
N ALA A 99 -27.87 -6.15 -8.17
CA ALA A 99 -26.76 -7.08 -7.89
C ALA A 99 -25.83 -7.31 -9.10
N GLU A 100 -26.39 -7.57 -10.29
CA GLU A 100 -25.61 -7.87 -11.49
C GLU A 100 -24.76 -6.69 -11.97
N GLU A 101 -25.34 -5.49 -11.98
CA GLU A 101 -24.63 -4.27 -12.37
C GLU A 101 -23.64 -3.80 -11.30
N ALA A 102 -23.94 -4.00 -10.01
CA ALA A 102 -23.01 -3.73 -8.92
C ALA A 102 -21.77 -4.64 -9.01
N ALA A 103 -21.94 -5.92 -9.35
CA ALA A 103 -20.82 -6.82 -9.58
C ALA A 103 -19.90 -6.32 -10.72
N ARG A 104 -20.49 -5.92 -11.87
CA ARG A 104 -19.74 -5.30 -12.98
C ARG A 104 -19.07 -3.99 -12.60
N PHE A 105 -19.73 -3.16 -11.81
CA PHE A 105 -19.15 -1.91 -11.30
C PHE A 105 -17.87 -2.21 -10.50
N TRP A 106 -17.89 -3.17 -9.58
CA TRP A 106 -16.73 -3.50 -8.76
C TRP A 106 -15.58 -4.13 -9.53
N GLU A 107 -15.88 -4.95 -10.55
CA GLU A 107 -14.86 -5.44 -11.49
C GLU A 107 -14.19 -4.28 -12.22
N THR A 108 -15.00 -3.43 -12.87
CA THR A 108 -14.52 -2.28 -13.63
C THR A 108 -13.78 -1.26 -12.75
N PHE A 109 -14.26 -1.03 -11.53
CA PHE A 109 -13.63 -0.15 -10.56
C PHE A 109 -12.21 -0.61 -10.25
N ARG A 110 -12.02 -1.89 -9.93
CA ARG A 110 -10.70 -2.43 -9.61
C ARG A 110 -9.75 -2.43 -10.81
N ASP A 111 -10.26 -2.52 -12.03
CA ASP A 111 -9.45 -2.41 -13.25
C ASP A 111 -9.02 -0.98 -13.60
N ARG A 112 -9.81 0.03 -13.18
CA ARG A 112 -9.58 1.43 -13.58
C ARG A 112 -9.02 2.32 -12.48
N TYR A 113 -9.21 1.95 -11.21
CA TYR A 113 -8.82 2.81 -10.09
C TYR A 113 -7.30 2.94 -9.96
N ILE A 114 -6.56 1.86 -10.14
CA ILE A 114 -5.09 1.87 -10.26
C ILE A 114 -4.71 1.18 -11.58
N THR A 115 -3.98 1.90 -12.41
CA THR A 115 -3.49 1.48 -13.73
C THR A 115 -1.96 1.60 -13.80
N ARG A 116 -1.35 1.12 -14.89
CA ARG A 116 0.10 1.28 -15.10
C ARG A 116 0.51 2.75 -15.06
N GLU A 117 -0.30 3.62 -15.64
CA GLU A 117 -0.07 5.07 -15.70
C GLU A 117 0.04 5.70 -14.30
N ASP A 118 -0.78 5.24 -13.35
CA ASP A 118 -0.71 5.68 -11.95
C ASP A 118 0.64 5.28 -11.32
N ILE A 119 1.06 4.03 -11.50
CA ILE A 119 2.31 3.48 -10.95
C ILE A 119 3.55 4.17 -11.54
N GLU A 120 3.58 4.35 -12.87
CA GLU A 120 4.67 5.07 -13.52
C GLU A 120 4.72 6.54 -13.09
N PHE A 121 3.56 7.18 -12.88
CA PHE A 121 3.50 8.54 -12.36
C PHE A 121 4.10 8.61 -10.95
N MET A 122 3.74 7.70 -10.05
CA MET A 122 4.30 7.64 -8.70
C MET A 122 5.83 7.56 -8.74
N ALA A 123 6.39 6.65 -9.57
CA ALA A 123 7.83 6.51 -9.74
C ALA A 123 8.48 7.81 -10.24
N ARG A 124 7.94 8.42 -11.31
CA ARG A 124 8.46 9.69 -11.85
C ARG A 124 8.32 10.86 -10.88
N SER A 125 7.34 10.84 -9.98
CA SER A 125 7.20 11.85 -8.93
C SER A 125 8.25 11.71 -7.82
N GLY A 126 8.89 10.54 -7.69
CA GLY A 126 9.96 10.29 -6.72
C GLY A 126 9.55 9.38 -5.55
N PHE A 127 8.37 8.75 -5.61
CA PHE A 127 8.08 7.62 -4.73
C PHE A 127 8.98 6.44 -5.11
N ASN A 128 9.34 5.62 -4.12
CA ASN A 128 10.10 4.38 -4.35
C ASN A 128 9.38 3.14 -3.81
N THR A 129 8.24 3.31 -3.15
CA THR A 129 7.42 2.23 -2.58
C THR A 129 5.94 2.52 -2.76
N VAL A 130 5.14 1.49 -3.01
CA VAL A 130 3.67 1.53 -2.94
C VAL A 130 3.20 0.56 -1.87
N ARG A 131 2.27 0.98 -1.03
CA ARG A 131 1.58 0.13 -0.04
C ARG A 131 0.22 -0.25 -0.59
N VAL A 132 -0.06 -1.54 -0.66
CA VAL A 132 -1.28 -2.10 -1.28
C VAL A 132 -2.13 -2.74 -0.18
N PRO A 133 -3.11 -2.00 0.36
CA PRO A 133 -4.15 -2.56 1.22
C PRO A 133 -4.90 -3.66 0.46
N ILE A 134 -5.03 -4.85 1.04
CA ILE A 134 -5.78 -5.98 0.48
C ILE A 134 -6.89 -6.43 1.42
N HIS A 135 -8.04 -6.82 0.83
CA HIS A 135 -9.15 -7.44 1.53
C HIS A 135 -9.12 -8.96 1.31
N PHE A 136 -9.14 -9.76 2.38
CA PHE A 136 -9.02 -11.23 2.29
C PHE A 136 -10.04 -11.88 1.33
N GLY A 137 -11.28 -11.37 1.31
CA GLY A 137 -12.36 -11.85 0.45
C GLY A 137 -12.12 -11.71 -1.05
N LEU A 138 -11.07 -10.99 -1.49
CA LEU A 138 -10.65 -10.96 -2.89
C LEU A 138 -9.70 -12.10 -3.27
N PHE A 139 -9.15 -12.81 -2.28
CA PHE A 139 -8.11 -13.83 -2.44
C PHE A 139 -8.57 -15.20 -1.98
N MET A 140 -9.60 -15.26 -1.13
CA MET A 140 -10.15 -16.48 -0.58
C MET A 140 -11.62 -16.61 -0.94
N ALA A 141 -12.03 -17.80 -1.39
CA ALA A 141 -13.43 -18.17 -1.41
C ALA A 141 -13.86 -18.66 -0.01
N GLU A 142 -15.15 -18.53 0.30
CA GLU A 142 -15.69 -19.19 1.48
C GLU A 142 -15.53 -20.71 1.32
N PRO A 143 -14.91 -21.39 2.31
CA PRO A 143 -14.75 -22.83 2.27
C PRO A 143 -16.12 -23.50 2.43
N GLU A 144 -16.32 -24.60 1.72
CA GLU A 144 -17.44 -25.49 2.02
C GLU A 144 -17.32 -26.01 3.44
N LYS A 145 -18.44 -26.36 4.09
CA LYS A 145 -18.44 -26.80 5.49
C LYS A 145 -17.56 -28.05 5.65
N GLY A 146 -16.42 -27.91 6.31
CA GLY A 146 -15.43 -28.98 6.49
C GLY A 146 -14.43 -29.15 5.34
N GLY A 147 -14.49 -28.31 4.31
CA GLY A 147 -13.56 -28.29 3.18
C GLY A 147 -12.27 -27.52 3.46
N GLU A 148 -11.32 -27.64 2.55
CA GLU A 148 -10.05 -26.92 2.57
C GLU A 148 -10.23 -25.43 2.19
N GLU A 149 -9.29 -24.59 2.62
CA GLU A 149 -9.24 -23.20 2.18
C GLU A 149 -8.98 -23.13 0.67
N ARG A 150 -9.77 -22.33 -0.04
CA ARG A 150 -9.60 -22.11 -1.48
C ARG A 150 -9.09 -20.70 -1.71
N PHE A 151 -7.87 -20.60 -2.23
CA PHE A 151 -7.19 -19.34 -2.54
C PHE A 151 -7.52 -18.89 -3.97
N THR A 152 -8.79 -18.59 -4.21
CA THR A 152 -9.29 -18.15 -5.52
C THR A 152 -10.03 -16.83 -5.37
N GLY A 153 -9.92 -15.98 -6.39
CA GLY A 153 -10.57 -14.68 -6.43
C GLY A 153 -9.84 -13.70 -7.35
N PRO A 154 -10.46 -12.56 -7.67
CA PRO A 154 -9.90 -11.58 -8.60
C PRO A 154 -8.66 -10.86 -8.04
N GLY A 155 -8.47 -10.87 -6.71
CA GLY A 155 -7.35 -10.20 -6.05
C GLY A 155 -5.98 -10.69 -6.52
N TRP A 156 -5.84 -11.96 -6.89
CA TRP A 156 -4.58 -12.52 -7.37
C TRP A 156 -4.09 -11.85 -8.65
N ALA A 157 -4.95 -11.73 -9.66
CA ALA A 157 -4.61 -11.09 -10.92
C ALA A 157 -4.35 -9.58 -10.73
N LEU A 158 -5.14 -8.92 -9.87
CA LEU A 158 -4.96 -7.50 -9.53
C LEU A 158 -3.59 -7.25 -8.88
N LEU A 159 -3.21 -8.10 -7.93
CA LEU A 159 -1.95 -8.02 -7.22
C LEU A 159 -0.75 -8.34 -8.13
N ASP A 160 -0.84 -9.39 -8.96
CA ASP A 160 0.18 -9.70 -9.97
C ASP A 160 0.43 -8.51 -10.91
N ARG A 161 -0.62 -7.83 -11.37
CA ARG A 161 -0.51 -6.67 -12.27
C ARG A 161 0.22 -5.51 -11.61
N VAL A 162 -0.17 -5.10 -10.40
CA VAL A 162 0.46 -3.95 -9.73
C VAL A 162 1.90 -4.25 -9.32
N ILE A 163 2.20 -5.49 -8.94
CA ILE A 163 3.58 -5.94 -8.68
C ILE A 163 4.41 -5.87 -9.98
N GLY A 164 3.87 -6.37 -11.09
CA GLY A 164 4.53 -6.31 -12.40
C GLY A 164 4.85 -4.87 -12.84
N TRP A 165 3.89 -3.96 -12.75
CA TRP A 165 4.10 -2.54 -13.06
C TRP A 165 5.10 -1.89 -12.11
N SER A 166 5.02 -2.19 -10.81
CA SER A 166 5.94 -1.64 -9.81
C SER A 166 7.38 -2.09 -10.06
N ARG A 167 7.58 -3.37 -10.38
CA ARG A 167 8.88 -3.93 -10.74
C ARG A 167 9.51 -3.21 -11.94
N GLU A 168 8.74 -2.98 -12.99
CA GLU A 168 9.20 -2.26 -14.19
C GLU A 168 9.49 -0.79 -13.93
N ALA A 169 8.71 -0.15 -13.05
CA ALA A 169 8.90 1.23 -12.64
C ALA A 169 9.99 1.43 -11.56
N GLY A 170 10.59 0.33 -11.05
CA GLY A 170 11.59 0.38 -9.98
C GLY A 170 11.03 0.64 -8.58
N LEU A 171 9.72 0.49 -8.40
CA LEU A 171 9.03 0.63 -7.11
C LEU A 171 9.02 -0.68 -6.33
N LYS A 172 9.12 -0.56 -5.00
CA LYS A 172 8.88 -1.68 -4.07
C LYS A 172 7.42 -1.76 -3.65
N VAL A 173 6.93 -2.95 -3.32
CA VAL A 173 5.52 -3.20 -2.97
C VAL A 173 5.39 -3.73 -1.55
N ILE A 174 4.71 -3.00 -0.68
CA ILE A 174 4.22 -3.52 0.60
C ILE A 174 2.84 -4.12 0.34
N ILE A 175 2.67 -5.41 0.66
CA ILE A 175 1.36 -6.04 0.69
C ILE A 175 0.83 -5.90 2.11
N ASP A 176 -0.28 -5.21 2.29
CA ASP A 176 -0.88 -4.92 3.60
C ASP A 176 -2.23 -5.63 3.74
N LEU A 177 -2.33 -6.56 4.70
CA LEU A 177 -3.62 -7.19 4.99
C LEU A 177 -4.49 -6.26 5.83
N HIS A 178 -5.21 -5.40 5.10
CA HIS A 178 -6.00 -4.31 5.65
C HIS A 178 -7.37 -4.75 6.18
N ALA A 179 -7.90 -5.84 5.64
CA ALA A 179 -9.07 -6.53 6.15
C ALA A 179 -8.78 -8.03 6.21
N ALA A 180 -8.47 -8.52 7.41
CA ALA A 180 -8.20 -9.92 7.67
C ALA A 180 -9.49 -10.74 7.85
N PRO A 181 -9.47 -12.07 7.62
CA PRO A 181 -10.57 -12.94 8.03
C PRO A 181 -11.00 -12.67 9.49
N GLY A 182 -12.27 -12.32 9.67
CA GLY A 182 -12.85 -12.00 10.99
C GLY A 182 -12.57 -10.59 11.54
N GLY A 183 -11.81 -9.74 10.83
CA GLY A 183 -11.43 -8.41 11.27
C GLY A 183 -10.36 -8.41 12.38
N GLN A 184 -9.51 -7.40 12.37
CA GLN A 184 -8.39 -7.25 13.31
C GLN A 184 -8.51 -6.05 14.25
N THR A 185 -9.36 -5.08 13.92
CA THR A 185 -9.50 -3.81 14.66
C THR A 185 -10.80 -3.77 15.44
N GLY A 186 -11.88 -4.28 14.84
CA GLY A 186 -13.24 -4.21 15.35
C GLY A 186 -14.00 -2.93 14.96
N VAL A 187 -13.61 -2.28 13.85
CA VAL A 187 -14.26 -1.06 13.34
C VAL A 187 -14.52 -1.16 11.83
N ASN A 188 -14.67 -0.05 11.10
CA ASN A 188 -15.16 -0.08 9.74
C ASN A 188 -14.14 -0.53 8.68
N HIS A 189 -12.87 -0.14 8.78
CA HIS A 189 -11.90 -0.35 7.70
C HIS A 189 -11.45 -1.81 7.55
N ASP A 190 -11.60 -2.64 8.58
CA ASP A 190 -11.25 -4.07 8.55
C ASP A 190 -12.37 -4.98 8.03
N ASP A 191 -13.51 -4.39 7.64
CA ASP A 191 -14.75 -5.05 7.22
C ASP A 191 -15.31 -6.08 8.24
N GLY A 192 -14.88 -6.00 9.50
CA GLY A 192 -15.26 -6.92 10.55
C GLY A 192 -16.68 -6.71 11.07
N THR A 193 -17.12 -7.60 11.98
CA THR A 193 -18.45 -7.54 12.61
C THR A 193 -18.48 -6.65 13.85
N GLY A 194 -17.50 -5.76 14.03
CA GLY A 194 -17.36 -4.91 15.21
C GLY A 194 -16.53 -5.51 16.36
N PHE A 195 -15.99 -6.72 16.18
CA PHE A 195 -15.08 -7.37 17.11
C PHE A 195 -13.91 -7.97 16.33
N PRO A 196 -12.66 -7.92 16.86
CA PRO A 196 -11.50 -8.42 16.14
C PRO A 196 -11.39 -9.96 16.28
N LEU A 197 -12.26 -10.68 15.55
CA LEU A 197 -12.43 -12.12 15.70
C LEU A 197 -11.17 -12.91 15.35
N VAL A 198 -10.25 -12.33 14.58
CA VAL A 198 -8.93 -12.93 14.31
C VAL A 198 -8.18 -13.28 15.60
N PHE A 199 -8.42 -12.61 16.73
CA PHE A 199 -7.76 -12.94 18.01
C PHE A 199 -8.54 -13.92 18.90
N TYR A 200 -9.83 -14.13 18.63
CA TYR A 200 -10.71 -14.99 19.45
C TYR A 200 -10.98 -16.34 18.81
N VAL A 201 -11.16 -16.36 17.49
CA VAL A 201 -11.71 -17.51 16.77
C VAL A 201 -10.57 -18.22 16.04
N GLU A 202 -10.31 -19.48 16.42
CA GLU A 202 -9.22 -20.27 15.83
C GLU A 202 -9.39 -20.47 14.31
N ARG A 203 -10.64 -20.55 13.82
CA ARG A 203 -10.91 -20.56 12.38
C ARG A 203 -10.34 -19.33 11.68
N GLU A 204 -10.58 -18.13 12.21
CA GLU A 204 -10.11 -16.88 11.60
C GLU A 204 -8.59 -16.72 11.70
N LYS A 205 -7.98 -17.18 12.81
CA LYS A 205 -6.51 -17.30 12.93
C LYS A 205 -5.93 -18.18 11.84
N ARG A 206 -6.52 -19.37 11.64
CA ARG A 206 -6.09 -20.34 10.64
C ARG A 206 -6.23 -19.78 9.23
N ARG A 207 -7.38 -19.18 8.90
CA ARG A 207 -7.63 -18.57 7.58
C ARG A 207 -6.61 -17.49 7.27
N THR A 208 -6.39 -16.57 8.21
CA THR A 208 -5.40 -15.48 8.06
C THR A 208 -3.98 -16.02 7.90
N THR A 209 -3.59 -17.01 8.72
CA THR A 209 -2.27 -17.66 8.62
C THR A 209 -2.10 -18.36 7.26
N ALA A 210 -3.14 -19.04 6.79
CA ALA A 210 -3.10 -19.79 5.53
C ALA A 210 -3.03 -18.86 4.32
N LEU A 211 -3.78 -17.73 4.34
CA LEU A 211 -3.68 -16.69 3.32
C LEU A 211 -2.27 -16.10 3.24
N TRP A 212 -1.68 -15.74 4.38
CA TRP A 212 -0.31 -15.21 4.40
C TRP A 212 0.72 -16.21 3.88
N ARG A 213 0.60 -17.48 4.26
CA ARG A 213 1.45 -18.54 3.71
C ARG A 213 1.30 -18.63 2.19
N GLU A 214 0.09 -18.54 1.66
CA GLU A 214 -0.15 -18.63 0.22
C GLU A 214 0.40 -17.42 -0.55
N ILE A 215 0.18 -16.20 -0.03
CA ILE A 215 0.77 -14.97 -0.58
C ILE A 215 2.30 -15.09 -0.61
N ALA A 216 2.91 -15.47 0.51
CA ALA A 216 4.37 -15.67 0.60
C ALA A 216 4.85 -16.76 -0.36
N ARG A 217 4.16 -17.91 -0.43
CA ARG A 217 4.50 -19.00 -1.36
C ARG A 217 4.50 -18.53 -2.82
N ARG A 218 3.53 -17.70 -3.20
CA ARG A 218 3.39 -17.17 -4.58
C ARG A 218 4.48 -16.18 -4.93
N TYR A 219 4.84 -15.27 -4.00
CA TYR A 219 5.74 -14.15 -4.27
C TYR A 219 7.14 -14.27 -3.67
N ARG A 220 7.51 -15.42 -3.08
CA ARG A 220 8.82 -15.66 -2.43
C ARG A 220 10.06 -15.31 -3.28
N ASP A 221 9.93 -15.36 -4.61
CA ASP A 221 11.01 -15.15 -5.57
C ASP A 221 10.93 -13.75 -6.26
N GLU A 222 9.99 -12.89 -5.85
CA GLU A 222 9.71 -11.57 -6.46
C GLU A 222 10.40 -10.41 -5.70
N PRO A 223 11.57 -9.93 -6.16
CA PRO A 223 12.32 -8.89 -5.44
C PRO A 223 11.65 -7.51 -5.43
N ALA A 224 10.62 -7.27 -6.24
CA ALA A 224 9.84 -6.04 -6.14
C ALA A 224 8.99 -5.98 -4.86
N ILE A 225 8.73 -7.11 -4.20
CA ILE A 225 8.09 -7.09 -2.88
C ILE A 225 9.07 -6.46 -1.87
N PHE A 226 8.59 -5.40 -1.21
CA PHE A 226 9.21 -4.83 -0.03
C PHE A 226 9.10 -5.82 1.14
N GLY A 227 7.86 -6.23 1.43
CA GLY A 227 7.52 -7.06 2.57
C GLY A 227 6.02 -7.23 2.78
N TYR A 228 5.70 -7.97 3.82
CA TYR A 228 4.35 -8.40 4.19
C TYR A 228 3.92 -7.72 5.49
N GLU A 229 2.98 -6.78 5.42
CA GLU A 229 2.40 -6.13 6.59
C GLU A 229 1.20 -6.92 7.09
N LEU A 230 1.41 -7.63 8.20
CA LEU A 230 0.57 -8.77 8.56
C LEU A 230 -0.88 -8.41 8.86
N LEU A 231 -1.10 -7.23 9.42
CA LEU A 231 -2.39 -6.67 9.79
C LEU A 231 -2.27 -5.14 9.78
N ASN A 232 -3.29 -4.45 9.27
CA ASN A 232 -3.47 -3.01 9.45
C ASN A 232 -4.21 -2.70 10.76
N GLU A 233 -3.73 -1.76 11.55
CA GLU A 233 -4.43 -1.17 12.69
C GLU A 233 -5.08 -2.19 13.66
N PRO A 234 -4.37 -3.25 14.09
CA PRO A 234 -4.97 -4.25 14.96
C PRO A 234 -5.36 -3.63 16.31
N ILE A 235 -6.52 -4.06 16.80
CA ILE A 235 -7.11 -3.69 18.09
C ILE A 235 -7.42 -2.19 18.18
N SER A 236 -8.69 -1.80 18.18
CA SER A 236 -9.09 -0.42 18.51
C SER A 236 -8.98 -0.11 20.01
N THR A 237 -8.95 1.17 20.39
CA THR A 237 -9.14 1.57 21.81
C THR A 237 -10.58 1.42 22.33
N TYR A 238 -11.50 0.91 21.51
CA TYR A 238 -12.89 0.61 21.90
C TYR A 238 -13.10 -0.83 22.37
N ASN A 239 -12.08 -1.68 22.21
CA ASN A 239 -12.12 -3.09 22.56
C ASN A 239 -11.29 -3.35 23.84
N ASP A 240 -11.46 -4.53 24.45
CA ASP A 240 -10.76 -4.89 25.69
C ASP A 240 -9.25 -5.12 25.45
N GLU A 241 -8.46 -4.08 25.74
CA GLU A 241 -7.02 -4.05 25.52
C GLU A 241 -6.26 -5.06 26.39
N ASP A 242 -6.70 -5.29 27.63
CA ASP A 242 -6.05 -6.23 28.57
C ASP A 242 -6.17 -7.67 28.07
N ILE A 243 -7.29 -8.00 27.41
CA ILE A 243 -7.50 -9.31 26.79
C ILE A 243 -6.78 -9.43 25.44
N LEU A 244 -6.78 -8.36 24.64
CA LEU A 244 -6.34 -8.41 23.25
C LEU A 244 -4.84 -8.18 23.05
N ASN A 245 -4.25 -7.22 23.76
CA ASN A 245 -2.84 -6.86 23.60
C ASN A 245 -1.90 -8.07 23.80
N PRO A 246 -2.10 -8.93 24.82
CA PRO A 246 -1.26 -10.13 24.99
C PRO A 246 -1.40 -11.17 23.86
N ARG A 247 -2.39 -11.05 22.98
CA ARG A 247 -2.66 -12.01 21.89
C ARG A 247 -2.06 -11.60 20.55
N LEU A 248 -1.70 -10.32 20.38
CA LEU A 248 -1.22 -9.80 19.10
C LEU A 248 0.13 -10.41 18.70
N GLU A 249 1.16 -10.31 19.54
CA GLU A 249 2.48 -10.86 19.19
C GLU A 249 2.48 -12.39 19.03
N PRO A 250 1.80 -13.19 19.88
CA PRO A 250 1.65 -14.63 19.62
C PRO A 250 1.02 -14.94 18.27
N PHE A 251 0.04 -14.15 17.83
CA PHE A 251 -0.55 -14.29 16.51
C PHE A 251 0.47 -13.95 15.40
N TYR A 252 1.22 -12.86 15.53
CA TYR A 252 2.28 -12.52 14.58
C TYR A 252 3.38 -13.57 14.50
N ARG A 253 3.78 -14.18 15.62
CA ARG A 253 4.74 -15.29 15.64
C ARG A 253 4.23 -16.48 14.83
N ARG A 254 2.95 -16.84 15.00
CA ARG A 254 2.30 -17.91 14.22
C ARG A 254 2.33 -17.62 12.73
N VAL A 255 1.88 -16.43 12.32
CA VAL A 255 1.82 -16.04 10.90
C VAL A 255 3.22 -15.96 10.29
N THR A 256 4.17 -15.33 11.01
CA THR A 256 5.57 -15.23 10.56
C THR A 256 6.21 -16.60 10.40
N ALA A 257 5.98 -17.54 11.31
CA ALA A 257 6.49 -18.90 11.17
C ALA A 257 5.95 -19.57 9.90
N ALA A 258 4.64 -19.45 9.63
CA ALA A 258 4.02 -20.01 8.43
C ALA A 258 4.54 -19.38 7.13
N ILE A 259 4.84 -18.07 7.13
CA ILE A 259 5.52 -17.39 6.02
C ILE A 259 6.93 -17.94 5.84
N ARG A 260 7.71 -18.04 6.92
CA ARG A 260 9.13 -18.43 6.87
C ARG A 260 9.35 -19.88 6.41
N GLU A 261 8.34 -20.75 6.52
CA GLU A 261 8.38 -22.09 5.93
C GLU A 261 8.45 -22.09 4.39
N VAL A 262 7.95 -21.03 3.73
CA VAL A 262 7.88 -20.93 2.26
C VAL A 262 8.67 -19.75 1.69
N ASP A 263 8.96 -18.75 2.52
CA ASP A 263 9.67 -17.52 2.17
C ASP A 263 10.59 -17.06 3.32
N PRO A 264 11.88 -17.43 3.29
CA PRO A 264 12.82 -17.06 4.33
C PRO A 264 13.40 -15.65 4.16
N HIS A 265 13.08 -14.92 3.07
CA HIS A 265 13.85 -13.73 2.67
C HIS A 265 13.09 -12.42 2.89
N HIS A 266 11.82 -12.31 2.48
CA HIS A 266 11.12 -11.02 2.50
C HIS A 266 10.94 -10.44 3.91
N ILE A 267 10.85 -9.12 4.00
CA ILE A 267 10.55 -8.44 5.26
C ILE A 267 9.15 -8.84 5.74
N VAL A 268 9.00 -9.04 7.05
CA VAL A 268 7.68 -9.10 7.69
C VAL A 268 7.51 -7.82 8.52
N ILE A 269 6.43 -7.09 8.25
CA ILE A 269 6.11 -5.81 8.88
C ILE A 269 5.03 -6.04 9.95
N LEU A 270 5.29 -5.58 11.17
CA LEU A 270 4.45 -5.77 12.34
C LEU A 270 3.87 -4.43 12.80
N ALA A 271 2.55 -4.31 12.69
CA ALA A 271 1.78 -3.16 13.13
C ALA A 271 1.57 -3.14 14.65
N GLY A 272 1.68 -1.97 15.26
CA GLY A 272 1.38 -1.78 16.68
C GLY A 272 -0.10 -2.05 17.01
N ALA A 273 -0.43 -2.29 18.28
CA ALA A 273 -1.83 -2.33 18.71
C ALA A 273 -2.43 -0.90 18.77
N GLN A 274 -3.73 -0.76 19.01
CA GLN A 274 -4.41 0.54 19.15
C GLN A 274 -4.22 1.39 17.90
N TRP A 275 -4.67 0.86 16.76
CA TRP A 275 -4.50 1.48 15.44
C TRP A 275 -3.05 1.81 15.13
N ASP A 276 -2.17 0.83 15.28
CA ASP A 276 -0.73 0.98 15.01
C ASP A 276 0.03 1.89 16.00
N GLN A 277 -0.59 2.34 17.10
CA GLN A 277 0.02 3.36 17.96
C GLN A 277 0.74 2.82 19.20
N ASN A 278 0.54 1.57 19.59
CA ASN A 278 1.08 1.00 20.83
C ASN A 278 2.10 -0.10 20.56
N PHE A 279 3.38 0.18 20.84
CA PHE A 279 4.48 -0.78 20.65
C PHE A 279 4.81 -1.56 21.93
N ARG A 280 4.18 -1.23 23.07
CA ARG A 280 4.38 -1.94 24.34
C ARG A 280 3.97 -3.42 24.28
N VAL A 281 3.15 -3.78 23.30
CA VAL A 281 2.72 -5.16 23.03
C VAL A 281 3.86 -6.05 22.53
N PHE A 282 4.95 -5.46 22.04
CA PHE A 282 6.07 -6.20 21.50
C PHE A 282 7.15 -6.50 22.53
N SER A 283 7.62 -7.73 22.48
CA SER A 283 8.84 -8.22 23.10
C SER A 283 10.05 -7.98 22.17
N PRO A 284 11.28 -8.39 22.55
CA PRO A 284 12.41 -8.34 21.63
C PRO A 284 12.12 -9.07 20.30
N PRO A 285 12.70 -8.60 19.17
CA PRO A 285 12.45 -9.18 17.84
C PRO A 285 12.61 -10.69 17.82
N PHE A 286 11.59 -11.38 17.31
CA PHE A 286 11.48 -12.84 17.42
C PHE A 286 11.86 -13.61 16.16
N ALA A 287 12.11 -12.90 15.07
CA ALA A 287 12.48 -13.46 13.77
C ALA A 287 13.46 -12.50 13.08
N PRO A 288 14.25 -12.99 12.12
CA PRO A 288 15.04 -12.11 11.28
C PRO A 288 14.15 -11.35 10.29
N ASN A 289 14.69 -10.23 9.80
CA ASN A 289 14.07 -9.38 8.79
C ASN A 289 12.67 -8.86 9.17
N LEU A 290 12.53 -8.40 10.42
CA LEU A 290 11.34 -7.73 10.92
C LEU A 290 11.46 -6.22 10.77
N VAL A 291 10.36 -5.58 10.40
CA VAL A 291 10.14 -4.14 10.46
C VAL A 291 8.90 -3.89 11.30
N TYR A 292 8.87 -2.78 12.02
CA TYR A 292 7.71 -2.40 12.83
C TYR A 292 7.10 -1.14 12.24
N THR A 293 5.78 -1.09 12.19
CA THR A 293 5.06 0.04 11.60
C THR A 293 4.13 0.68 12.61
N TYR A 294 4.06 2.01 12.56
CA TYR A 294 3.13 2.80 13.34
C TYR A 294 2.38 3.79 12.44
N HIS A 295 1.16 4.16 12.81
CA HIS A 295 0.33 5.13 12.10
C HIS A 295 0.09 6.38 12.94
N LYS A 296 0.06 7.54 12.31
CA LYS A 296 -0.34 8.80 12.96
C LYS A 296 -1.02 9.76 12.00
N PHE A 297 -2.20 10.20 12.40
CA PHE A 297 -2.98 11.23 11.72
C PHE A 297 -3.27 12.40 12.67
N TRP A 298 -3.26 13.62 12.12
CA TRP A 298 -3.70 14.85 12.79
C TRP A 298 -3.09 15.12 14.18
N SER A 299 -1.87 14.64 14.41
CA SER A 299 -1.15 14.78 15.68
C SER A 299 -0.27 16.03 15.69
N ALA A 300 0.31 16.36 16.85
CA ALA A 300 1.36 17.37 16.89
C ALA A 300 2.66 16.84 16.22
N THR A 301 3.34 17.69 15.45
CA THR A 301 4.56 17.36 14.68
C THR A 301 5.83 17.51 15.52
N ARG A 302 5.84 16.90 16.72
CA ARG A 302 6.91 17.06 17.72
C ARG A 302 7.48 15.72 18.19
N ARG A 303 8.75 15.73 18.59
CA ARG A 303 9.51 14.51 18.94
C ARG A 303 8.84 13.63 20.00
N ASP A 304 8.17 14.19 20.99
CA ASP A 304 7.55 13.39 22.05
C ASP A 304 6.38 12.53 21.55
N VAL A 305 5.72 12.93 20.46
CA VAL A 305 4.64 12.13 19.83
C VAL A 305 5.18 10.85 19.19
N VAL A 306 6.45 10.86 18.76
CA VAL A 306 7.12 9.71 18.12
C VAL A 306 8.18 9.07 19.03
N HIS A 307 8.29 9.52 20.29
CA HIS A 307 9.39 9.13 21.18
C HIS A 307 9.39 7.62 21.48
N GLU A 308 8.21 7.02 21.65
CA GLU A 308 8.08 5.59 21.91
C GLU A 308 8.69 4.75 20.78
N TYR A 309 8.43 5.12 19.52
CA TYR A 309 8.96 4.41 18.36
C TYR A 309 10.47 4.60 18.20
N ILE A 310 10.98 5.80 18.50
CA ILE A 310 12.43 6.07 18.56
C ILE A 310 13.09 5.18 19.62
N ALA A 311 12.53 5.16 20.83
CA ALA A 311 13.06 4.35 21.92
C ALA A 311 13.03 2.86 21.58
N PHE A 312 11.98 2.38 20.90
CA PHE A 312 11.86 1.00 20.44
C PHE A 312 12.94 0.67 19.39
N ALA A 313 13.09 1.51 18.37
CA ALA A 313 14.10 1.36 17.32
C ALA A 313 15.53 1.31 17.90
N ASP A 314 15.83 2.19 18.87
CA ASP A 314 17.11 2.25 19.54
C ASP A 314 17.38 1.03 20.42
N ARG A 315 16.37 0.63 21.22
CA ARG A 315 16.47 -0.50 22.15
C ARG A 315 16.69 -1.82 21.42
N TYR A 316 15.93 -2.07 20.36
CA TYR A 316 15.92 -3.37 19.69
C TYR A 316 16.71 -3.39 18.38
N ARG A 317 17.21 -2.23 17.93
CA ARG A 317 18.01 -2.09 16.70
C ARG A 317 17.26 -2.68 15.51
N VAL A 318 16.04 -2.17 15.29
CA VAL A 318 15.14 -2.57 14.19
C VAL A 318 14.67 -1.34 13.42
N PRO A 319 14.36 -1.49 12.12
CA PRO A 319 13.80 -0.39 11.34
C PRO A 319 12.34 -0.14 11.71
N ILE A 320 11.96 1.13 11.68
CA ILE A 320 10.58 1.59 11.88
C ILE A 320 10.08 2.26 10.60
N LEU A 321 8.83 1.96 10.26
CA LEU A 321 8.08 2.59 9.19
C LEU A 321 6.96 3.44 9.79
N LEU A 322 6.79 4.67 9.30
CA LEU A 322 5.52 5.38 9.40
C LEU A 322 4.61 4.83 8.29
N GLY A 323 3.77 3.84 8.62
CA GLY A 323 2.96 3.09 7.63
C GLY A 323 1.84 3.90 7.01
N GLU A 324 1.26 4.80 7.79
CA GLU A 324 0.25 5.76 7.37
C GLU A 324 0.36 7.10 8.12
N ALA A 325 0.23 8.18 7.36
CA ALA A 325 0.04 9.54 7.83
C ALA A 325 -0.56 10.38 6.70
N GLY A 326 -1.15 11.53 7.02
CA GLY A 326 -1.68 12.45 6.01
C GLY A 326 -3.08 12.90 6.36
N GLU A 327 -3.94 12.99 5.33
CA GLU A 327 -5.29 13.59 5.43
C GLU A 327 -5.28 14.96 6.17
N ALA A 328 -4.19 15.72 6.01
CA ALA A 328 -3.89 16.95 6.73
C ALA A 328 -3.43 18.06 5.77
N THR A 329 -2.92 19.16 6.32
CA THR A 329 -2.39 20.27 5.51
C THR A 329 -1.01 19.93 4.94
N ASN A 330 -0.63 20.61 3.86
CA ASN A 330 0.72 20.50 3.27
C ASN A 330 1.83 20.89 4.27
N ALA A 331 1.57 21.85 5.17
CA ALA A 331 2.53 22.21 6.22
C ALA A 331 2.73 21.04 7.19
N TRP A 332 1.63 20.43 7.64
CA TRP A 332 1.68 19.28 8.54
C TRP A 332 2.41 18.09 7.90
N ASN A 333 2.12 17.76 6.63
CA ASN A 333 2.78 16.68 5.91
C ASN A 333 4.31 16.89 5.88
N ARG A 334 4.75 18.11 5.56
CA ARG A 334 6.18 18.47 5.51
C ARG A 334 6.84 18.30 6.87
N GLU A 335 6.25 18.89 7.91
CA GLU A 335 6.81 18.83 9.26
C GLU A 335 6.87 17.38 9.78
N PHE A 336 5.79 16.62 9.61
CA PHE A 336 5.72 15.25 10.14
C PHE A 336 6.62 14.29 9.37
N ARG A 337 6.71 14.39 8.03
CA ARG A 337 7.66 13.58 7.26
C ARG A 337 9.09 13.91 7.69
N THR A 338 9.44 15.21 7.82
CA THR A 338 10.82 15.61 8.13
C THR A 338 11.20 15.16 9.54
N LEU A 339 10.29 15.25 10.51
CA LEU A 339 10.49 14.67 11.83
C LEU A 339 10.85 13.19 11.75
N ASN A 340 10.14 12.41 10.95
CA ASN A 340 10.42 10.98 10.76
C ASN A 340 11.76 10.72 10.07
N GLU A 341 12.05 11.45 8.99
CA GLU A 341 13.32 11.37 8.27
C GLU A 341 14.52 11.68 9.18
N THR A 342 14.41 12.66 10.09
CA THR A 342 15.48 12.98 11.07
C THR A 342 15.77 11.85 12.06
N HIS A 343 14.84 10.91 12.22
CA HIS A 343 15.00 9.72 13.06
C HIS A 343 15.28 8.44 12.25
N GLY A 344 15.49 8.57 10.94
CA GLY A 344 15.77 7.46 10.03
C GLY A 344 14.54 6.61 9.72
N PHE A 345 13.34 7.12 9.97
CA PHE A 345 12.09 6.41 9.69
C PHE A 345 11.65 6.70 8.26
N GLY A 346 11.52 5.62 7.48
CA GLY A 346 10.83 5.69 6.20
C GLY A 346 9.34 5.94 6.42
N TRP A 347 8.64 6.36 5.37
CA TRP A 347 7.22 6.72 5.48
C TRP A 347 6.40 6.22 4.29
N SER A 348 5.10 6.03 4.51
CA SER A 348 4.07 5.79 3.50
C SER A 348 2.86 6.65 3.84
N PHE A 349 2.51 7.63 2.99
CA PHE A 349 1.39 8.53 3.28
C PHE A 349 0.05 7.95 2.77
N TRP A 350 -1.02 8.30 3.48
CA TRP A 350 -2.41 8.00 3.13
C TRP A 350 -3.08 9.28 2.58
N THR A 351 -3.55 9.30 1.34
CA THR A 351 -3.52 8.22 0.34
C THR A 351 -3.30 8.78 -1.07
N TYR A 352 -3.05 7.89 -2.04
CA TYR A 352 -2.74 8.29 -3.40
C TYR A 352 -3.89 9.06 -4.06
N LYS A 353 -5.11 8.52 -3.97
CA LYS A 353 -6.26 8.96 -4.75
C LYS A 353 -7.52 8.98 -3.89
N ASN A 354 -8.30 10.06 -3.94
CA ASN A 354 -9.57 10.18 -3.22
C ASN A 354 -10.52 11.15 -3.95
N LEU A 355 -11.82 11.00 -3.73
CA LEU A 355 -12.85 11.82 -4.34
C LEU A 355 -12.83 13.25 -3.81
N SER A 356 -12.65 14.20 -4.72
CA SER A 356 -12.82 15.64 -4.49
C SER A 356 -12.20 16.12 -3.18
N THR A 357 -10.91 15.86 -3.02
CA THR A 357 -10.14 16.32 -1.85
C THR A 357 -8.80 16.94 -2.27
N PRO A 358 -8.31 17.97 -1.55
CA PRO A 358 -6.95 18.47 -1.71
C PRO A 358 -5.90 17.65 -0.94
N SER A 359 -6.30 16.72 -0.06
CA SER A 359 -5.41 16.00 0.88
C SER A 359 -4.78 14.71 0.31
N THR A 360 -4.59 14.61 -1.00
CA THR A 360 -4.05 13.41 -1.67
C THR A 360 -3.15 13.78 -2.84
N VAL A 361 -2.39 12.81 -3.37
CA VAL A 361 -1.50 13.03 -4.52
C VAL A 361 -2.28 13.39 -5.79
N VAL A 362 -3.38 12.69 -6.03
CA VAL A 362 -4.32 12.97 -7.12
C VAL A 362 -5.75 12.99 -6.61
N SER A 363 -6.55 13.92 -7.13
CA SER A 363 -7.93 14.14 -6.74
C SER A 363 -8.88 13.68 -7.84
N ILE A 364 -9.84 12.83 -7.51
CA ILE A 364 -10.88 12.43 -8.46
C ILE A 364 -11.90 13.56 -8.56
N ARG A 365 -12.20 14.00 -9.78
CA ARG A 365 -13.25 15.01 -10.01
C ARG A 365 -14.61 14.41 -9.63
N MET A 366 -15.37 15.12 -8.81
CA MET A 366 -16.69 14.66 -8.39
C MET A 366 -17.67 14.65 -9.57
N PRO A 367 -18.27 13.49 -9.91
CA PRO A 367 -19.27 13.42 -10.96
C PRO A 367 -20.50 14.28 -10.66
N LYS A 368 -21.14 14.80 -11.71
CA LYS A 368 -22.39 15.57 -11.57
C LYS A 368 -23.51 14.69 -11.02
N GLY A 369 -24.08 15.06 -9.88
CA GLY A 369 -25.14 14.32 -9.20
C GLY A 369 -24.65 13.44 -8.04
N TRP A 370 -23.34 13.39 -7.77
CA TRP A 370 -22.76 12.53 -6.73
C TRP A 370 -23.36 12.77 -5.34
N GLU A 371 -23.80 14.00 -5.05
CA GLU A 371 -24.45 14.34 -3.79
C GLU A 371 -25.67 13.46 -3.46
N LYS A 372 -26.39 12.97 -4.48
CA LYS A 372 -27.50 12.02 -4.29
C LYS A 372 -27.02 10.63 -3.87
N LEU A 373 -25.92 10.13 -4.44
CA LEU A 373 -25.29 8.88 -4.00
C LEU A 373 -24.70 9.03 -2.59
N ALA A 374 -24.05 10.17 -2.33
CA ALA A 374 -23.53 10.49 -1.00
C ALA A 374 -24.65 10.52 0.04
N ALA A 375 -25.81 11.08 -0.31
CA ALA A 375 -27.00 11.05 0.54
C ALA A 375 -27.50 9.62 0.76
N LEU A 376 -27.60 8.80 -0.29
CA LEU A 376 -27.98 7.38 -0.19
C LEU A 376 -27.07 6.61 0.80
N GLY A 377 -25.75 6.75 0.68
CA GLY A 377 -24.77 6.12 1.58
C GLY A 377 -24.68 6.73 2.99
N SER A 378 -25.45 7.79 3.25
CA SER A 378 -25.51 8.47 4.54
C SER A 378 -26.84 8.26 5.28
N MET A 379 -27.72 7.41 4.76
CA MET A 379 -29.01 7.09 5.39
C MET A 379 -28.90 5.92 6.37
N ASN A 380 -29.72 5.93 7.42
CA ASN A 380 -29.90 4.76 8.31
C ASN A 380 -30.65 3.62 7.61
N ALA A 381 -31.60 3.98 6.74
CA ALA A 381 -32.36 3.04 5.90
C ALA A 381 -32.29 3.54 4.45
N PRO A 382 -31.24 3.17 3.70
CA PRO A 382 -31.01 3.66 2.34
C PRO A 382 -32.16 3.28 1.40
N SER A 383 -32.68 4.27 0.67
CA SER A 383 -33.61 4.02 -0.43
C SER A 383 -33.43 5.04 -1.55
N LEU A 384 -33.59 4.57 -2.78
CA LEU A 384 -33.51 5.40 -3.99
C LEU A 384 -34.53 6.54 -3.97
N GLU A 385 -35.77 6.24 -3.54
CA GLU A 385 -36.84 7.23 -3.39
C GLU A 385 -36.47 8.36 -2.43
N LYS A 386 -35.98 8.03 -1.22
CA LYS A 386 -35.57 9.03 -0.22
C LYS A 386 -34.35 9.84 -0.67
N ALA A 387 -33.50 9.26 -1.50
CA ALA A 387 -32.36 9.95 -2.10
C ALA A 387 -32.74 10.81 -3.32
N ASN A 388 -34.02 10.79 -3.73
CA ASN A 388 -34.49 11.40 -4.98
C ASN A 388 -33.59 11.00 -6.18
N LEU A 389 -33.25 9.71 -6.24
CA LEU A 389 -32.30 9.13 -7.18
C LEU A 389 -32.94 7.98 -7.93
N THR A 390 -33.01 8.04 -9.24
CA THR A 390 -33.46 6.87 -10.04
C THR A 390 -32.29 5.91 -10.29
N ARG A 391 -32.59 4.65 -10.61
CA ARG A 391 -31.56 3.65 -10.95
C ARG A 391 -30.75 4.08 -12.19
N ASP A 392 -31.40 4.68 -13.19
CA ASP A 392 -30.72 5.18 -14.40
C ASP A 392 -29.80 6.37 -14.09
N GLU A 393 -30.23 7.28 -13.22
CA GLU A 393 -29.37 8.36 -12.73
C GLU A 393 -28.17 7.80 -11.96
N ALA A 394 -28.39 6.83 -11.06
CA ALA A 394 -27.34 6.19 -10.29
C ALA A 394 -26.30 5.51 -11.19
N ARG A 395 -26.78 4.78 -12.21
CA ARG A 395 -25.94 4.15 -13.24
C ARG A 395 -25.08 5.17 -13.96
N ARG A 396 -25.65 6.28 -14.42
CA ARG A 396 -24.90 7.35 -15.07
C ARG A 396 -23.83 7.91 -14.14
N ILE A 397 -24.18 8.25 -12.89
CA ILE A 397 -23.23 8.84 -11.93
C ILE A 397 -22.07 7.89 -11.62
N LEU A 398 -22.35 6.59 -11.43
CA LEU A 398 -21.31 5.60 -11.15
C LEU A 398 -20.44 5.29 -12.38
N ASN A 399 -21.00 5.32 -13.59
CA ASN A 399 -20.19 5.23 -14.82
C ASN A 399 -19.29 6.45 -14.99
N ASP A 400 -19.81 7.66 -14.75
CA ASP A 400 -19.02 8.89 -14.77
C ASP A 400 -17.88 8.82 -13.72
N TYR A 401 -18.12 8.18 -12.57
CA TYR A 401 -17.08 7.92 -11.56
C TYR A 401 -16.02 6.93 -12.05
N LEU A 402 -16.43 5.82 -12.68
CA LEU A 402 -15.51 4.84 -13.28
C LEU A 402 -14.63 5.46 -14.39
N ASP A 403 -15.09 6.51 -15.05
CA ASP A 403 -14.28 7.29 -15.97
C ASP A 403 -13.39 8.29 -15.23
N ALA A 404 -13.91 8.97 -14.20
CA ALA A 404 -13.18 9.99 -13.45
C ALA A 404 -11.98 9.43 -12.64
N VAL A 405 -12.01 8.16 -12.24
CA VAL A 405 -10.92 7.52 -11.48
C VAL A 405 -9.65 7.26 -12.30
N LEU A 406 -9.75 7.23 -13.63
CA LEU A 406 -8.63 6.97 -14.51
C LEU A 406 -7.58 8.09 -14.42
N PHE A 407 -6.29 7.74 -14.45
CA PHE A 407 -5.19 8.70 -14.26
C PHE A 407 -5.29 9.94 -15.18
N ARG A 408 -5.69 9.76 -16.43
CA ARG A 408 -5.86 10.87 -17.39
C ARG A 408 -6.96 11.88 -17.02
N ASN A 409 -7.85 11.54 -16.09
CA ASN A 409 -9.02 12.33 -15.72
C ASN A 409 -8.92 12.90 -14.29
N VAL A 410 -7.98 12.43 -13.47
CA VAL A 410 -7.74 12.96 -12.13
C VAL A 410 -6.96 14.28 -12.18
N GLU A 411 -7.06 15.05 -11.11
CA GLU A 411 -6.30 16.29 -10.92
C GLU A 411 -5.09 16.01 -10.04
N VAL A 412 -3.88 16.20 -10.57
CA VAL A 412 -2.65 16.12 -9.77
C VAL A 412 -2.58 17.27 -8.78
N ARG A 413 -2.08 17.02 -7.56
CA ARG A 413 -1.84 18.04 -6.52
C ARG A 413 -0.33 18.30 -6.34
N PRO A 414 0.28 19.17 -7.15
CA PRO A 414 1.68 19.56 -7.01
C PRO A 414 2.10 19.96 -5.59
N CYS A 415 1.27 20.71 -4.87
CA CYS A 415 1.63 21.15 -3.52
C CYS A 415 1.66 20.01 -2.51
N TYR A 416 0.81 18.99 -2.69
CA TYR A 416 0.84 17.78 -1.88
C TYR A 416 2.16 17.02 -2.11
N LEU A 417 2.57 16.80 -3.36
CA LEU A 417 3.86 16.16 -3.69
C LEU A 417 5.06 16.92 -3.10
N ARG A 418 5.07 18.26 -3.23
CA ARG A 418 6.10 19.13 -2.64
C ARG A 418 6.11 19.05 -1.11
N SER A 419 4.93 18.92 -0.48
CA SER A 419 4.83 18.70 0.96
C SER A 419 5.51 17.40 1.41
N LEU A 420 5.59 16.41 0.52
CA LEU A 420 6.30 15.14 0.71
C LEU A 420 7.77 15.18 0.24
N GLY A 421 8.24 16.32 -0.28
CA GLY A 421 9.64 16.48 -0.71
C GLY A 421 9.94 15.81 -2.02
N LEU A 422 8.86 15.56 -2.76
CA LEU A 422 8.87 14.91 -4.04
C LEU A 422 8.65 15.95 -5.14
N ALA A 423 8.97 15.56 -6.37
CA ALA A 423 8.69 16.32 -7.57
C ALA A 423 9.13 17.80 -7.48
N GLU A 424 10.42 18.04 -7.18
CA GLU A 424 10.96 19.41 -7.03
C GLU A 424 10.68 20.31 -8.25
N ALA A 425 10.63 19.72 -9.45
CA ALA A 425 10.29 20.38 -10.71
C ALA A 425 8.85 20.93 -10.79
N LEU A 426 7.96 20.61 -9.83
CA LEU A 426 6.57 21.07 -9.80
C LEU A 426 6.36 22.35 -8.96
N GLU A 427 7.41 23.10 -8.63
CA GLU A 427 7.31 24.33 -7.82
C GLU A 427 6.37 25.37 -8.43
N GLU A 428 6.53 25.69 -9.72
CA GLU A 428 5.66 26.66 -10.41
C GLU A 428 4.20 26.20 -10.44
N ALA A 429 3.99 24.89 -10.60
CA ALA A 429 2.66 24.28 -10.60
C ALA A 429 2.01 24.34 -9.21
N CYS A 430 2.79 24.14 -8.13
CA CYS A 430 2.28 24.34 -6.76
C CYS A 430 1.91 25.80 -6.50
N GLN A 431 2.75 26.76 -6.89
CA GLN A 431 2.42 28.17 -6.73
C GLN A 431 1.16 28.56 -7.52
N ALA A 432 0.93 27.94 -8.69
CA ALA A 432 -0.31 28.12 -9.45
C ALA A 432 -1.54 27.53 -8.72
N GLU A 433 -1.40 26.35 -8.11
CA GLU A 433 -2.43 25.72 -7.26
C GLU A 433 -2.82 26.62 -6.09
N GLU A 434 -1.84 27.18 -5.36
CA GLU A 434 -2.08 28.10 -4.24
C GLU A 434 -2.80 29.39 -4.69
N ARG A 435 -2.40 29.97 -5.82
CA ARG A 435 -3.07 31.14 -6.39
C ARG A 435 -4.52 30.84 -6.77
N ALA A 436 -4.77 29.69 -7.39
CA ALA A 436 -6.12 29.26 -7.74
C ALA A 436 -6.99 29.09 -6.49
N ALA A 437 -6.46 28.45 -5.44
CA ALA A 437 -7.15 28.27 -4.16
C ALA A 437 -7.47 29.61 -3.47
N ALA A 438 -6.54 30.57 -3.50
CA ALA A 438 -6.76 31.91 -2.93
C ALA A 438 -7.81 32.73 -3.69
N SER A 439 -7.95 32.49 -5.00
CA SER A 439 -8.92 33.18 -5.87
C SER A 439 -10.33 32.56 -5.84
N ALA A 440 -10.49 31.36 -5.28
CA ALA A 440 -11.78 30.69 -5.20
C ALA A 440 -12.73 31.48 -4.28
N PRO A 441 -13.97 31.77 -4.71
CA PRO A 441 -14.92 32.49 -3.88
C PRO A 441 -15.15 31.69 -2.59
N LYS A 442 -14.91 32.32 -1.44
CA LYS A 442 -15.24 31.74 -0.13
C LYS A 442 -16.73 31.44 -0.14
N LYS A 443 -17.12 30.16 -0.05
CA LYS A 443 -18.52 29.79 0.17
C LYS A 443 -18.98 30.53 1.43
N ALA A 444 -20.05 31.32 1.31
CA ALA A 444 -20.67 31.97 2.46
C ALA A 444 -21.07 30.90 3.49
N PRO A 445 -20.94 31.21 4.80
CA PRO A 445 -21.15 30.26 5.88
C PRO A 445 -22.53 29.60 5.87
#